data_AF-A0A3A6CSB2-F1
#
_entry.id   AF-A0A3A6CSB2-F1
#
_cell.length_a   1.000
_cell.length_b   1.000
_cell.length_c   1.000
_cell.angle_alpha   90.00
_cell.angle_beta   90.00
_cell.angle_gamma   90.00
#
_symmetry.space_group_name_H-M   'P 1'
#
loop_
_entity.id
_entity.type
_entity.pdbx_description
1 polymer ?
#
loop_
_entity_poly.entity_id
_entity_poly.type
_entity_poly.pdbx_seq_one_letter_code
_entity_poly.pdbx_strand_id
1 'polypeptide(L)'
;MADKDFKTIDEQIEILRSRGLTIEDEAEAKDFLLRNNYYRVSGYSLTLRKNDVFAKSATFQNIEDIYNFDHEFRHIILHHIETIEVQMKSIYAYEFTKVYGPLGYLDAANFSNQAKHKEIVDKANQQKRQRLAHEAYLKHFINDLHQEIPLWAYVDLLTMRHSAV
;
A
#
# COMPACT_ATOMS: atom_id res chain seq x y z
N MET A 1 -22.60 -1.28 21.60
CA MET A 1 -21.26 -0.84 21.15
C MET A 1 -20.62 -0.23 22.38
N ALA A 2 -19.54 -0.83 22.91
CA ALA A 2 -18.85 -0.21 24.05
C ALA A 2 -18.31 1.16 23.59
N ASP A 3 -18.59 2.22 24.35
CA ASP A 3 -18.13 3.57 24.09
C ASP A 3 -16.62 3.56 23.87
N LYS A 4 -16.17 3.90 22.65
CA LYS A 4 -14.76 4.15 22.36
C LYS A 4 -14.48 5.61 22.66
N ASP A 5 -14.59 5.96 23.93
CA ASP A 5 -14.29 7.31 24.39
C ASP A 5 -12.83 7.65 24.12
N PHE A 6 -12.58 8.95 23.96
CA PHE A 6 -11.23 9.47 23.87
C PHE A 6 -10.40 9.04 25.08
N LYS A 7 -9.15 8.65 24.83
CA LYS A 7 -8.16 8.30 25.85
C LYS A 7 -6.90 9.11 25.65
N THR A 8 -6.48 9.82 26.70
CA THR A 8 -5.19 10.51 26.73
C THR A 8 -4.05 9.50 26.61
N ILE A 9 -2.86 10.00 26.30
CA ILE A 9 -1.66 9.15 26.23
C ILE A 9 -1.39 8.47 27.59
N ASP A 10 -1.62 9.18 28.70
CA ASP A 10 -1.50 8.60 30.05
C ASP A 10 -2.52 7.46 30.27
N GLU A 11 -3.78 7.66 29.87
CA GLU A 11 -4.80 6.60 29.96
C GLU A 11 -4.45 5.40 29.07
N GLN A 12 -3.85 5.62 27.91
CA GLN A 12 -3.39 4.56 27.02
C GLN A 12 -2.27 3.72 27.65
N ILE A 13 -1.30 4.37 28.31
CA ILE A 13 -0.26 3.69 29.09
C ILE A 13 -0.87 2.82 30.18
N GLU A 14 -1.85 3.35 30.92
CA GLU A 14 -2.50 2.60 31.99
C GLU A 14 -3.31 1.40 31.47
N ILE A 15 -3.92 1.52 30.28
CA ILE A 15 -4.58 0.39 29.62
C ILE A 15 -3.55 -0.72 29.30
N LEU A 16 -2.34 -0.36 28.86
CA LEU A 16 -1.31 -1.35 28.57
C LEU A 16 -0.77 -2.00 29.86
N ARG A 17 -0.52 -1.22 30.92
CA ARG A 17 -0.08 -1.72 32.23
C ARG A 17 -1.13 -2.64 32.87
N SER A 18 -2.40 -2.23 32.87
CA SER A 18 -3.51 -3.04 33.43
C SER A 18 -3.71 -4.37 32.71
N ARG A 19 -3.27 -4.47 31.45
CA ARG A 19 -3.25 -5.71 30.66
C ARG A 19 -2.00 -6.56 30.89
N GLY A 20 -1.07 -6.11 31.73
CA GLY A 20 0.14 -6.83 32.10
C GLY A 20 1.37 -6.54 31.23
N LEU A 21 1.37 -5.45 30.44
CA LEU A 21 2.55 -5.05 29.68
C LEU A 21 3.59 -4.40 30.61
N THR A 22 4.84 -4.83 30.50
CA THR A 22 5.97 -4.15 31.16
C THR A 22 6.37 -2.93 30.35
N ILE A 23 6.37 -1.75 30.99
CA ILE A 23 6.82 -0.49 30.39
C ILE A 23 7.94 0.05 31.27
N GLU A 24 9.17 -0.04 30.76
CA GLU A 24 10.42 0.34 31.45
C GLU A 24 10.66 1.84 31.35
N ASP A 25 10.64 2.39 30.14
CA ASP A 25 10.67 3.83 29.89
C ASP A 25 9.27 4.32 29.49
N GLU A 26 8.60 4.98 30.44
CA GLU A 26 7.27 5.53 30.20
C GLU A 26 7.30 6.76 29.30
N ALA A 27 8.36 7.58 29.35
CA ALA A 27 8.45 8.78 28.53
C ALA A 27 8.59 8.42 27.04
N GLU A 28 9.43 7.42 26.74
CA GLU A 28 9.57 6.85 25.40
C GLU A 28 8.27 6.23 24.90
N ALA A 29 7.62 5.40 25.72
CA ALA A 29 6.35 4.78 25.34
C ALA A 29 5.24 5.81 25.03
N LYS A 30 5.20 6.92 25.77
CA LYS A 30 4.26 8.02 25.51
C LYS A 30 4.57 8.73 24.20
N ASP A 31 5.84 9.05 23.91
CA ASP A 31 6.25 9.67 22.64
C ASP A 31 5.93 8.74 21.46
N PHE A 32 6.18 7.43 21.62
CA PHE A 32 5.86 6.44 20.60
C PHE A 32 4.37 6.36 20.31
N LEU A 33 3.51 6.31 21.34
CA LEU A 33 2.05 6.29 21.19
C LEU A 33 1.52 7.57 20.55
N LEU A 34 2.10 8.72 20.91
CA LEU A 34 1.74 10.02 20.33
C LEU A 34 1.99 10.05 18.82
N ARG A 35 3.11 9.47 18.36
CA ARG A 35 3.52 9.48 16.94
C ARG A 35 2.88 8.39 16.10
N ASN A 36 2.55 7.24 16.70
CA ASN A 36 2.14 6.05 15.96
C ASN A 36 0.68 5.63 16.13
N ASN A 37 -0.11 6.34 16.96
CA ASN A 37 -1.51 6.03 17.28
C ASN A 37 -1.72 4.67 17.97
N TYR A 38 -2.38 4.68 19.13
CA TYR A 38 -2.65 3.48 19.94
C TYR A 38 -3.24 2.29 19.16
N TYR A 39 -4.15 2.52 18.22
CA TYR A 39 -4.81 1.43 17.48
C TYR A 39 -3.79 0.64 16.64
N ARG A 40 -2.86 1.35 15.99
CA ARG A 40 -1.80 0.73 15.21
C ARG A 40 -0.83 -0.02 16.12
N VAL A 41 -0.36 0.63 17.20
CA VAL A 41 0.54 0.02 18.20
C VAL A 41 -0.08 -1.24 18.82
N SER A 42 -1.37 -1.20 19.18
CA SER A 42 -2.11 -2.35 19.74
C SER A 42 -2.20 -3.52 18.75
N GLY A 43 -2.23 -3.24 17.44
CA GLY A 43 -2.16 -4.26 16.39
C GLY A 43 -0.85 -5.07 16.42
N TYR A 44 0.29 -4.40 16.59
CA TYR A 44 1.60 -5.06 16.70
C TYR A 44 1.79 -5.83 18.00
N SER A 45 0.96 -5.54 19.00
CA SER A 45 0.97 -6.22 20.30
C SER A 45 0.22 -7.57 20.32
N LEU A 46 -0.51 -7.91 19.24
CA LEU A 46 -1.41 -9.07 19.20
C LEU A 46 -0.71 -10.42 19.42
N THR A 47 0.53 -10.57 18.97
CA THR A 47 1.32 -11.80 19.16
C THR A 47 1.89 -11.94 20.57
N LEU A 48 1.89 -10.85 21.35
CA LEU A 48 2.43 -10.78 22.71
C LEU A 48 1.36 -11.00 23.80
N ARG A 49 0.09 -11.14 23.42
CA ARG A 49 -1.04 -11.26 24.35
C ARG A 49 -2.04 -12.33 23.96
N LYS A 50 -2.77 -12.84 24.95
CA LYS A 50 -3.90 -13.76 24.77
C LYS A 50 -5.09 -13.25 25.58
N ASN A 51 -6.26 -13.13 24.96
CA ASN A 51 -7.47 -12.58 25.60
C ASN A 51 -7.23 -11.21 26.26
N ASP A 52 -6.57 -10.30 25.54
CA ASP A 52 -6.14 -8.97 26.00
C ASP A 52 -5.16 -8.94 27.19
N VAL A 53 -4.64 -10.08 27.65
CA VAL A 53 -3.61 -10.16 28.70
C VAL A 53 -2.25 -10.46 28.09
N PHE A 54 -1.26 -9.61 28.37
CA PHE A 54 0.11 -9.75 27.91
C PHE A 54 0.84 -10.90 28.61
N ALA A 55 1.77 -11.53 27.89
CA ALA A 55 2.71 -12.46 28.50
C ALA A 55 3.61 -11.73 29.51
N LYS A 56 4.03 -12.39 30.59
CA LYS A 56 4.85 -11.78 31.66
C LYS A 56 6.17 -11.18 31.17
N SER A 57 6.71 -11.70 30.07
CA SER A 57 7.95 -11.22 29.45
C SER A 57 7.72 -10.14 28.39
N ALA A 58 6.47 -9.80 28.07
CA ALA A 58 6.17 -8.81 27.04
C ALA A 58 6.47 -7.41 27.56
N THR A 59 7.31 -6.69 26.83
CA THR A 59 7.65 -5.30 27.11
C THR A 59 7.13 -4.38 26.03
N PHE A 60 7.02 -3.08 26.32
CA PHE A 60 6.74 -2.07 25.30
C PHE A 60 7.78 -2.09 24.19
N GLN A 61 9.06 -2.27 24.53
CA GLN A 61 10.15 -2.42 23.56
C GLN A 61 9.87 -3.54 22.55
N ASN A 62 9.30 -4.68 22.97
CA ASN A 62 8.94 -5.73 22.01
C ASN A 62 7.92 -5.26 20.96
N ILE A 63 6.97 -4.40 21.35
CA ILE A 63 5.98 -3.84 20.41
C ILE A 63 6.69 -2.90 19.42
N GLU A 64 7.60 -2.06 19.91
CA GLU A 64 8.40 -1.17 19.08
C GLU A 64 9.29 -1.94 18.10
N ASP A 65 9.95 -3.01 18.56
CA ASP A 65 10.81 -3.84 17.72
C ASP A 65 10.02 -4.49 16.59
N ILE A 66 8.84 -5.04 16.89
CA ILE A 66 7.96 -5.64 15.87
C ILE A 66 7.47 -4.56 14.89
N TYR A 67 7.10 -3.38 15.39
CA TYR A 67 6.68 -2.24 14.56
C TYR A 67 7.78 -1.81 13.59
N ASN A 68 8.98 -1.59 14.13
CA ASN A 68 10.14 -1.12 13.36
C ASN A 68 10.61 -2.19 12.37
N PHE A 69 10.63 -3.46 12.78
CA PHE A 69 10.93 -4.56 11.86
C PHE A 69 9.97 -4.61 10.68
N ASP A 70 8.66 -4.54 10.92
CA ASP A 70 7.65 -4.52 9.85
C ASP A 70 7.78 -3.28 8.96
N HIS A 71 8.11 -2.12 9.53
CA HIS A 71 8.39 -0.91 8.76
C HIS A 71 9.56 -1.11 7.80
N GLU A 72 10.73 -1.53 8.31
CA GLU A 72 11.93 -1.74 7.49
C GLU A 72 11.73 -2.86 6.47
N PHE A 73 11.09 -3.96 6.87
CA PHE A 73 10.81 -5.07 5.98
C PHE A 73 9.90 -4.64 4.82
N ARG A 74 8.85 -3.87 5.10
CA ARG A 74 7.96 -3.32 4.06
C ARG A 74 8.73 -2.46 3.05
N HIS A 75 9.67 -1.63 3.51
CA HIS A 75 10.48 -0.80 2.60
C HIS A 75 11.37 -1.64 1.68
N ILE A 76 12.03 -2.67 2.22
CA ILE A 76 12.85 -3.59 1.42
C ILE A 76 12.00 -4.29 0.36
N ILE A 77 10.83 -4.80 0.75
CA ILE A 77 9.92 -5.48 -0.17
C ILE A 77 9.40 -4.53 -1.25
N LEU A 78 8.99 -3.31 -0.88
CA LEU A 78 8.50 -2.31 -1.84
C LEU A 78 9.58 -1.92 -2.85
N HIS A 79 10.82 -1.77 -2.42
CA HIS A 79 11.96 -1.48 -3.30
C HIS A 79 12.14 -2.55 -4.40
N HIS A 80 12.07 -3.84 -4.01
CA HIS A 80 12.20 -4.93 -4.97
C HIS A 80 10.96 -5.09 -5.85
N ILE A 81 9.76 -4.90 -5.31
CA ILE A 81 8.51 -4.93 -6.09
C ILE A 81 8.52 -3.84 -7.16
N GLU A 82 9.00 -2.63 -6.85
CA GLU A 82 9.12 -1.54 -7.83
C GLU A 82 9.99 -1.94 -9.03
N THR A 83 11.15 -2.56 -8.76
CA THR A 83 12.05 -3.05 -9.80
C THR A 83 11.38 -4.14 -10.67
N ILE A 84 10.67 -5.08 -10.04
CA ILE A 84 9.96 -6.14 -10.74
C ILE A 84 8.80 -5.57 -11.58
N GLU A 85 8.03 -4.62 -11.04
CA GLU A 85 6.90 -3.99 -11.72
C GLU A 85 7.35 -3.28 -13.00
N VAL A 86 8.44 -2.50 -12.94
CA VAL A 86 9.00 -1.83 -14.11
C VAL A 86 9.41 -2.84 -15.18
N GLN A 87 10.18 -3.88 -14.80
CA GLN A 87 10.65 -4.89 -15.75
C GLN A 87 9.49 -5.66 -16.39
N MET A 88 8.51 -6.09 -15.60
CA MET A 88 7.34 -6.80 -16.11
C MET A 88 6.54 -5.95 -17.09
N LYS A 89 6.31 -4.67 -16.78
CA LYS A 89 5.61 -3.75 -17.70
C LYS A 89 6.38 -3.54 -18.99
N SER A 90 7.70 -3.35 -18.92
CA SER A 90 8.54 -3.17 -20.11
C SER A 90 8.52 -4.41 -21.00
N ILE A 91 8.73 -5.60 -20.43
CA ILE A 91 8.71 -6.86 -21.18
C ILE A 91 7.33 -7.10 -21.79
N TYR A 92 6.27 -6.92 -21.00
CA TYR A 92 4.90 -7.10 -21.47
C TYR A 92 4.56 -6.13 -22.61
N ALA A 93 4.82 -4.84 -22.44
CA ALA A 93 4.57 -3.84 -23.47
C ALA A 93 5.35 -4.16 -24.75
N TYR A 94 6.61 -4.56 -24.64
CA TYR A 94 7.45 -4.92 -25.78
C TYR A 94 6.91 -6.14 -26.53
N GLU A 95 6.76 -7.28 -25.86
CA GLU A 95 6.37 -8.54 -26.49
C GLU A 95 4.93 -8.50 -27.01
N PHE A 96 4.00 -7.88 -26.27
CA PHE A 96 2.62 -7.76 -26.71
C PHE A 96 2.50 -6.85 -27.94
N THR A 97 3.15 -5.68 -27.89
CA THR A 97 3.09 -4.70 -28.99
C THR A 97 3.72 -5.24 -30.26
N LYS A 98 4.77 -6.06 -30.15
CA LYS A 98 5.41 -6.73 -31.29
C LYS A 98 4.45 -7.62 -32.07
N VAL A 99 3.47 -8.24 -31.40
CA VAL A 99 2.51 -9.15 -32.02
C VAL A 99 1.23 -8.44 -32.46
N TYR A 100 0.66 -7.60 -31.60
CA TYR A 100 -0.69 -7.02 -31.79
C TYR A 100 -0.68 -5.52 -32.13
N GLY A 101 0.51 -4.92 -32.25
CA GLY A 101 0.66 -3.50 -32.52
C GLY A 101 0.40 -2.60 -31.30
N PRO A 102 0.60 -1.28 -31.44
CA PRO A 102 0.61 -0.33 -30.32
C PRO A 102 -0.72 -0.21 -29.59
N LEU A 103 -1.84 -0.45 -30.30
CA LEU A 103 -3.20 -0.35 -29.78
C LEU A 103 -3.88 -1.71 -29.60
N GLY A 104 -3.15 -2.82 -29.78
CA GLY A 104 -3.73 -4.17 -29.69
C GLY A 104 -4.35 -4.48 -28.33
N TYR A 105 -3.99 -3.74 -27.28
CA TYR A 105 -4.57 -3.88 -25.95
C TYR A 105 -6.03 -3.41 -25.87
N LEU A 106 -6.51 -2.64 -26.85
CA LEU A 106 -7.91 -2.21 -26.91
C LEU A 106 -8.84 -3.32 -27.41
N ASP A 107 -8.30 -4.32 -28.12
CA ASP A 107 -9.06 -5.45 -28.63
C ASP A 107 -9.11 -6.58 -27.59
N ALA A 108 -10.31 -6.81 -27.04
CA ALA A 108 -10.56 -7.85 -26.05
C ALA A 108 -10.29 -9.27 -26.59
N ALA A 109 -10.35 -9.48 -27.91
CA ALA A 109 -10.08 -10.79 -28.53
C ALA A 109 -8.63 -11.24 -28.37
N ASN A 110 -7.69 -10.31 -28.13
CA ASN A 110 -6.28 -10.62 -27.87
C ASN A 110 -6.03 -11.17 -26.46
N PHE A 111 -7.06 -11.27 -25.62
CA PHE A 111 -6.97 -11.71 -24.23
C PHE A 111 -7.80 -12.97 -23.98
N SER A 112 -7.26 -13.89 -23.19
CA SER A 112 -7.94 -15.13 -22.81
C SER A 112 -9.18 -14.90 -21.94
N ASN A 113 -9.26 -13.76 -21.23
CA ASN A 113 -10.38 -13.39 -20.38
C ASN A 113 -10.83 -11.96 -20.68
N GLN A 114 -11.89 -11.84 -21.49
CA GLN A 114 -12.45 -10.56 -21.92
C GLN A 114 -13.08 -9.77 -20.76
N ALA A 115 -13.69 -10.45 -19.79
CA ALA A 115 -14.26 -9.78 -18.62
C ALA A 115 -13.17 -9.13 -17.76
N LYS A 116 -12.04 -9.82 -17.58
CA LYS A 116 -10.89 -9.29 -16.84
C LYS A 116 -10.20 -8.17 -17.59
N HIS A 117 -10.03 -8.31 -18.90
CA HIS A 117 -9.53 -7.25 -19.78
C HIS A 117 -10.35 -5.97 -19.61
N LYS A 118 -11.68 -6.06 -19.69
CA LYS A 118 -12.58 -4.92 -19.49
C LYS A 118 -12.37 -4.27 -18.12
N GLU A 119 -12.32 -5.05 -17.04
CA GLU A 119 -12.07 -4.53 -15.69
C GLU A 119 -10.75 -3.75 -15.60
N ILE A 120 -9.68 -4.26 -16.21
CA ILE A 120 -8.35 -3.65 -16.22
C ILE A 120 -8.38 -2.34 -17.02
N VAL A 121 -8.96 -2.35 -18.22
CA VAL A 121 -9.07 -1.16 -19.08
C VAL A 121 -9.93 -0.08 -18.42
N ASP A 122 -11.03 -0.46 -17.77
CA ASP A 122 -11.91 0.49 -17.07
C ASP A 122 -11.18 1.16 -15.90
N LYS A 123 -10.44 0.39 -15.08
CA LYS A 123 -9.60 0.92 -14.00
C LYS A 123 -8.49 1.83 -14.52
N ALA A 124 -7.80 1.43 -15.57
CA ALA A 124 -6.74 2.23 -16.18
C ALA A 124 -7.28 3.53 -16.81
N ASN A 125 -8.48 3.50 -17.39
CA ASN A 125 -9.15 4.70 -17.89
C ASN A 125 -9.60 5.63 -16.76
N GLN A 126 -9.96 5.10 -15.59
CA GLN A 126 -10.20 5.91 -14.41
C GLN A 126 -8.92 6.61 -13.94
N GLN A 127 -7.80 5.88 -13.87
CA GLN A 127 -6.48 6.45 -13.56
C GLN A 127 -6.08 7.52 -14.58
N LYS A 128 -6.29 7.26 -15.88
CA LYS A 128 -6.04 8.21 -16.97
C LYS A 128 -6.75 9.53 -16.71
N ARG A 129 -8.05 9.51 -16.38
CA ARG A 129 -8.84 10.72 -16.10
C ARG A 129 -8.31 11.49 -14.90
N GLN A 130 -7.93 10.80 -13.83
CA GLN A 130 -7.41 11.43 -12.61
C GLN A 130 -6.03 12.06 -12.81
N ARG A 131 -5.17 11.41 -13.61
CA ARG A 131 -3.77 11.80 -13.82
C ARG A 131 -3.57 12.77 -14.98
N LEU A 132 -4.50 12.85 -15.94
CA LEU A 132 -4.41 13.69 -17.14
C LEU A 132 -4.06 15.17 -16.85
N ALA A 133 -4.61 15.75 -15.79
CA ALA A 133 -4.34 17.14 -15.43
C ALA A 133 -2.89 17.39 -14.97
N HIS A 134 -2.19 16.35 -14.51
CA HIS A 134 -0.90 16.45 -13.85
C HIS A 134 0.24 15.83 -14.67
N GLU A 135 -0.05 14.99 -15.66
CA GLU A 135 0.97 14.25 -16.42
C GLU A 135 1.16 14.76 -17.84
N ALA A 136 2.39 15.16 -18.16
CA ALA A 136 2.72 15.75 -19.46
C ALA A 136 2.52 14.80 -20.64
N TYR A 137 2.91 13.52 -20.53
CA TYR A 137 2.74 12.57 -21.63
C TYR A 137 1.26 12.31 -21.95
N LEU A 138 0.38 12.26 -20.94
CA LEU A 138 -1.06 12.10 -21.14
C LEU A 138 -1.64 13.31 -21.89
N LYS A 139 -1.26 14.52 -21.50
CA LYS A 139 -1.67 15.74 -22.22
C LYS A 139 -1.20 15.72 -23.66
N HIS A 140 0.03 15.30 -23.89
CA HIS A 140 0.59 15.21 -25.22
C HIS A 140 -0.23 14.29 -26.15
N PHE A 141 -0.54 13.06 -25.71
CA PHE A 141 -1.33 12.15 -26.53
C PHE A 141 -2.79 12.59 -26.68
N ILE A 142 -3.45 13.02 -25.59
CA ILE A 142 -4.89 13.26 -25.58
C ILE A 142 -5.27 14.66 -26.08
N ASN A 143 -4.55 15.70 -25.65
CA ASN A 143 -4.89 17.09 -25.94
C ASN A 143 -4.19 17.61 -27.18
N ASP A 144 -2.91 17.29 -27.38
CA ASP A 144 -2.13 17.85 -28.49
C ASP A 144 -2.28 17.00 -29.76
N LEU A 145 -2.13 15.69 -29.61
CA LEU A 145 -2.17 14.74 -30.73
C LEU A 145 -3.58 14.22 -31.04
N HIS A 146 -4.50 14.27 -30.08
CA HIS A 146 -5.82 13.63 -30.16
C HIS A 146 -5.76 12.15 -30.57
N GLN A 147 -4.80 11.41 -30.01
CA GLN A 147 -4.51 10.02 -30.32
C GLN A 147 -4.70 9.10 -29.11
N GLU A 148 -4.96 7.83 -29.40
CA GLU A 148 -4.90 6.78 -28.38
C GLU A 148 -3.46 6.56 -27.92
N ILE A 149 -3.33 6.19 -26.64
CA ILE A 149 -2.02 6.02 -26.00
C ILE A 149 -1.47 4.64 -26.40
N PRO A 150 -0.26 4.56 -26.98
CA PRO A 150 0.34 3.27 -27.30
C PRO A 150 0.66 2.49 -26.01
N LEU A 151 0.63 1.15 -26.10
CA LEU A 151 0.73 0.29 -24.92
C LEU A 151 1.96 0.58 -24.03
N TRP A 152 3.12 0.87 -24.62
CA TRP A 152 4.34 1.18 -23.85
C TRP A 152 4.25 2.42 -22.98
N ALA A 153 3.36 3.37 -23.29
CA ALA A 153 3.03 4.50 -22.43
C ALA A 153 1.78 4.20 -21.57
N TYR A 154 0.87 3.36 -22.07
CA TYR A 154 -0.36 2.99 -21.35
C TYR A 154 -0.09 2.13 -20.12
N VAL A 155 0.95 1.28 -20.12
CA VAL A 155 1.29 0.42 -18.98
C VAL A 155 1.61 1.19 -17.70
N ASP A 156 1.94 2.48 -17.78
CA ASP A 156 2.12 3.35 -16.60
C ASP A 156 0.81 3.68 -15.87
N LEU A 157 -0.32 3.55 -16.57
CA LEU A 157 -1.66 3.66 -15.99
C LEU A 157 -2.10 2.36 -15.29
N LEU A 158 -1.45 1.25 -15.59
CA LEU A 158 -1.66 -0.02 -14.90
C LEU A 158 -0.85 0.00 -13.62
N THR A 159 -1.49 0.18 -12.47
CA THR A 159 -0.77 0.14 -11.19
C THR A 159 -0.86 -1.26 -10.60
N MET A 160 0.28 -1.91 -10.34
CA MET A 160 0.32 -3.14 -9.52
C MET A 160 0.43 -2.79 -8.04
N ARG A 161 1.02 -1.63 -7.73
CA ARG A 161 0.98 -1.00 -6.41
C ARG A 161 -0.41 -0.37 -6.16
N HIS A 162 -1.27 -1.03 -5.40
CA HIS A 162 -2.28 -0.27 -4.67
C HIS A 162 -1.53 0.47 -3.57
N SER A 163 -1.36 1.78 -3.71
CA SER A 163 -0.89 2.62 -2.61
C SER A 163 -1.97 2.58 -1.53
N ALA A 164 -1.85 1.64 -0.61
CA ALA A 164 -2.37 1.80 0.74
C ALA A 164 -1.47 2.84 1.42
N VAL A 165 -1.76 4.11 1.15
CA VAL A 165 -1.42 5.23 2.04
C VAL A 165 -2.70 5.99 2.26
#